data_AF-A0A7K3QQY0-F1
#
_entry.id   AF-A0A7K3QQY0-F1
#
_cell.length_a   1.000
_cell.length_b   1.000
_cell.length_c   1.000
_cell.angle_alpha   90.00
_cell.angle_beta   90.00
_cell.angle_gamma   90.00
#
_symmetry.space_group_name_H-M   'P 1'
#
loop_
_entity.id
_entity.type
_entity.pdbx_description
1 polymer ?
#
loop_
_entity_poly.entity_id
_entity_poly.type
_entity_poly.pdbx_seq_one_letter_code
_entity_poly.pdbx_strand_id
1 'polypeptide(L)'
;MADAGSINGNSNLLIEMAGLLQEGRPDAELTTMARVPQAPDDVATQVARFARFADDQYLDTVALLAALSTCLRSACTDFVQIEDDTVRRFLENVLQSGEYVAPEVR
;
A
#
# COMPACT_ATOMS: atom_id res chain seq x y z
N MET A 1 -11.22 -9.47 18.36
CA MET A 1 -10.86 -8.11 17.94
C MET A 1 -9.59 -8.22 17.10
N ALA A 2 -9.49 -7.49 15.99
CA ALA A 2 -8.27 -7.48 15.19
C ALA A 2 -7.21 -6.63 15.92
N ASP A 3 -5.99 -7.14 15.99
CA ASP A 3 -4.86 -6.45 16.61
C ASP A 3 -4.42 -5.24 15.76
N ALA A 4 -4.14 -4.10 16.38
CA ALA A 4 -3.70 -2.88 15.69
C ALA A 4 -2.38 -3.11 14.92
N GLY A 5 -1.49 -3.95 15.45
CA GLY A 5 -0.28 -4.39 14.75
C GLY A 5 -0.59 -5.16 13.46
N SER A 6 -1.60 -6.04 13.48
CA SER A 6 -2.09 -6.77 12.31
C SER A 6 -2.74 -5.86 11.27
N ILE A 7 -3.52 -4.84 11.67
CA ILE A 7 -4.16 -3.88 10.76
C ILE A 7 -3.10 -3.04 10.03
N ASN A 8 -2.11 -2.52 10.76
CA ASN A 8 -1.03 -1.75 10.17
C ASN A 8 -0.16 -2.61 9.22
N GLY A 9 0.15 -3.84 9.63
CA GLY A 9 0.87 -4.81 8.79
C GLY A 9 0.15 -5.10 7.47
N ASN A 10 -1.16 -5.36 7.52
CA ASN A 10 -1.96 -5.60 6.32
C ASN A 10 -2.01 -4.36 5.41
N SER A 11 -2.05 -3.14 5.98
CA SER A 11 -2.02 -1.92 5.18
C SER A 11 -0.72 -1.76 4.39
N ASN A 12 0.43 -2.08 5.00
CA ASN A 12 1.73 -1.99 4.34
C ASN A 12 1.84 -3.03 3.22
N LEU A 13 1.40 -4.26 3.48
CA LEU A 13 1.44 -5.35 2.52
C LEU A 13 0.59 -5.05 1.27
N LEU A 14 -0.56 -4.38 1.41
CA LEU A 14 -1.37 -3.93 0.27
C LEU A 14 -0.65 -2.88 -0.60
N ILE A 15 0.07 -1.95 0.03
CA ILE A 15 0.88 -0.95 -0.69
C ILE A 15 2.08 -1.60 -1.38
N GLU A 16 2.74 -2.56 -0.73
CA GLU A 16 3.83 -3.32 -1.34
C GLU A 16 3.34 -4.12 -2.55
N MET A 17 2.18 -4.78 -2.46
CA MET A 17 1.57 -5.46 -3.61
C MET A 17 1.27 -4.50 -4.76
N ALA A 18 0.74 -3.31 -4.47
CA ALA A 18 0.51 -2.28 -5.50
C ALA A 18 1.83 -1.82 -6.14
N GLY A 19 2.90 -1.66 -5.36
CA GLY A 19 4.24 -1.34 -5.86
C GLY A 19 4.84 -2.43 -6.74
N LEU A 20 4.74 -3.70 -6.33
CA LEU A 20 5.20 -4.84 -7.12
C LEU A 20 4.44 -4.98 -8.45
N LEU A 21 3.13 -4.72 -8.45
CA LEU A 21 2.34 -4.70 -9.68
C LEU A 21 2.82 -3.58 -10.62
N GLN A 22 3.21 -2.42 -10.08
CA GLN A 22 3.76 -1.31 -10.88
C GLN A 22 5.09 -1.66 -11.57
N GLU A 23 5.90 -2.52 -10.97
CA GLU A 23 7.11 -3.07 -11.59
C GLU A 23 6.78 -4.03 -12.74
N GLY A 24 5.70 -4.81 -12.61
CA GLY A 24 5.22 -5.77 -13.60
C GLY A 24 4.16 -5.23 -14.58
N ARG A 25 3.99 -3.91 -14.67
CA ARG A 25 2.91 -3.28 -15.46
C ARG A 25 2.89 -3.81 -16.91
N PRO A 26 1.70 -3.97 -17.53
CA PRO A 26 1.62 -4.27 -18.95
C PRO A 26 2.32 -3.17 -19.75
N ASP A 27 3.46 -3.48 -20.37
CA ASP A 27 4.17 -2.51 -21.19
C ASP A 27 3.59 -2.44 -22.61
N ALA A 28 3.68 -1.28 -23.25
CA ALA A 28 3.29 -1.09 -24.64
C ALA A 28 4.01 -2.07 -25.59
N GLU A 29 5.22 -2.52 -25.21
CA GLU A 29 5.99 -3.55 -25.90
C GLU A 29 5.28 -4.90 -26.03
N LEU A 30 4.35 -5.26 -25.12
CA LEU A 30 3.59 -6.51 -25.21
C LEU A 30 2.82 -6.66 -26.53
N THR A 31 2.43 -5.53 -27.12
CA THR A 31 1.72 -5.52 -28.41
C THR A 31 2.65 -5.41 -29.60
N THR A 32 3.91 -5.00 -29.43
CA THR A 32 4.80 -4.62 -30.55
C THR A 32 5.03 -5.77 -31.52
N MET A 33 5.24 -6.99 -31.02
CA MET A 33 5.43 -8.18 -31.85
C MET A 33 4.13 -8.67 -32.53
N ALA A 34 2.98 -8.24 -32.04
CA ALA A 34 1.67 -8.62 -32.55
C ALA A 34 1.02 -7.53 -33.42
N ARG A 35 1.72 -6.42 -33.71
CA ARG A 35 1.19 -5.37 -34.58
C ARG A 35 1.29 -5.76 -36.05
N VAL A 36 0.52 -5.09 -36.90
CA VAL A 36 0.67 -5.14 -38.35
C VAL A 36 1.96 -4.40 -38.73
N PRO A 37 2.82 -4.94 -39.62
CA PRO A 37 2.65 -6.15 -40.44
C PRO A 37 3.24 -7.45 -39.86
N GLN A 38 3.72 -7.45 -38.62
CA GLN A 38 4.37 -8.62 -37.99
C GLN A 38 3.40 -9.78 -37.72
N ALA A 39 2.11 -9.48 -37.54
CA ALA A 39 1.05 -10.46 -37.38
C ALA A 39 -0.13 -10.19 -38.33
N PRO A 40 -0.95 -11.22 -38.63
CA PRO A 40 -2.24 -11.05 -39.30
C PRO A 40 -3.14 -10.03 -38.58
N ASP A 41 -3.95 -9.29 -39.34
CA ASP A 41 -4.79 -8.19 -38.83
C ASP A 41 -5.74 -8.62 -37.71
N ASP A 42 -6.29 -9.83 -37.79
CA ASP A 42 -7.19 -10.40 -36.78
C ASP A 42 -6.45 -10.68 -35.46
N VAL A 43 -5.27 -11.29 -35.53
CA VAL A 43 -4.39 -11.54 -34.37
C VAL A 43 -3.98 -10.21 -33.75
N ALA A 44 -3.54 -9.24 -34.56
CA ALA A 44 -3.17 -7.92 -34.08
C ALA A 44 -4.32 -7.22 -33.34
N THR A 45 -5.53 -7.34 -33.88
CA THR A 45 -6.74 -6.79 -33.26
C THR A 45 -7.04 -7.46 -31.91
N GLN A 46 -6.93 -8.78 -31.80
CA GLN A 46 -7.20 -9.47 -30.54
C GLN A 46 -6.14 -9.18 -29.48
N VAL A 47 -4.86 -9.14 -29.86
CA VAL A 47 -3.78 -8.81 -28.92
C VAL A 47 -3.91 -7.38 -28.42
N ALA A 48 -4.28 -6.43 -29.28
CA ALA A 48 -4.55 -5.05 -28.87
C ALA A 48 -5.73 -4.96 -27.89
N ARG A 49 -6.81 -5.73 -28.09
CA ARG A 49 -7.94 -5.79 -27.16
C ARG A 49 -7.53 -6.38 -25.81
N PHE A 50 -6.77 -7.47 -25.83
CA PHE A 50 -6.27 -8.11 -24.61
C PHE A 50 -5.35 -7.16 -23.81
N ALA A 51 -4.42 -6.49 -24.49
CA ALA A 51 -3.51 -5.54 -23.83
C ALA A 51 -4.25 -4.39 -23.16
N ARG A 52 -5.27 -3.83 -23.81
CA ARG A 52 -6.14 -2.80 -23.19
C ARG A 52 -6.88 -3.33 -21.97
N PHE A 53 -7.47 -4.51 -22.07
CA PHE A 53 -8.14 -5.14 -20.93
C PHE A 53 -7.18 -5.38 -19.77
N ALA A 54 -5.98 -5.89 -20.05
CA ALA A 54 -4.97 -6.13 -19.03
C ALA A 54 -4.51 -4.84 -18.34
N ASP A 55 -4.35 -3.75 -19.09
CA ASP A 55 -4.01 -2.43 -18.56
C ASP A 55 -5.13 -1.88 -17.66
N ASP A 56 -6.38 -1.96 -18.10
CA ASP A 56 -7.54 -1.54 -17.30
C ASP A 56 -7.62 -2.33 -15.98
N GLN A 57 -7.52 -3.66 -16.03
CA GLN A 57 -7.54 -4.50 -14.82
C GLN A 57 -6.35 -4.23 -13.88
N TYR A 58 -5.19 -3.93 -14.45
CA TYR A 58 -4.01 -3.54 -13.68
C TYR A 58 -4.27 -2.24 -12.91
N LEU A 59 -4.76 -1.19 -13.59
CA LEU A 59 -5.06 0.11 -12.96
C LEU A 59 -6.12 -0.02 -11.87
N ASP A 60 -7.20 -0.77 -12.12
CA ASP A 60 -8.27 -1.02 -11.15
C ASP A 60 -7.73 -1.72 -9.89
N THR A 61 -6.85 -2.72 -10.07
CA THR A 61 -6.27 -3.48 -8.97
C THR A 61 -5.36 -2.61 -8.11
N VAL A 62 -4.47 -1.81 -8.74
CA VAL A 62 -3.59 -0.88 -8.03
C VAL A 62 -4.41 0.14 -7.25
N ALA A 63 -5.45 0.71 -7.85
CA ALA A 63 -6.34 1.66 -7.20
C ALA A 63 -7.05 1.04 -5.98
N LEU A 64 -7.56 -0.19 -6.13
CA LEU A 64 -8.23 -0.92 -5.04
C LEU A 64 -7.27 -1.19 -3.87
N LEU A 65 -6.05 -1.68 -4.14
CA LEU A 65 -5.06 -1.97 -3.11
C LEU A 65 -4.65 -0.70 -2.35
N ALA A 66 -4.43 0.40 -3.06
CA ALA A 66 -4.11 1.69 -2.45
C ALA A 66 -5.27 2.24 -1.60
N ALA A 67 -6.52 2.12 -2.08
CA ALA A 67 -7.70 2.53 -1.34
C ALA A 67 -7.89 1.71 -0.07
N LEU A 68 -7.77 0.38 -0.16
CA LEU A 68 -7.88 -0.52 1.00
C LEU A 68 -6.79 -0.25 2.03
N SER A 69 -5.55 -0.04 1.60
CA SER A 69 -4.46 0.33 2.51
C SER A 69 -4.76 1.64 3.26
N THR A 70 -5.27 2.65 2.54
CA THR A 70 -5.67 3.93 3.12
C THR A 70 -6.79 3.75 4.15
N CYS A 71 -7.81 2.95 3.84
CA CYS A 71 -8.88 2.63 4.78
C CYS A 71 -8.36 1.92 6.04
N LEU A 72 -7.45 0.95 5.91
CA LEU A 72 -6.86 0.26 7.05
C LEU A 72 -6.00 1.19 7.90
N ARG A 73 -5.23 2.09 7.28
CA ARG A 73 -4.46 3.12 8.01
C ARG A 73 -5.36 4.06 8.79
N SER A 74 -6.44 4.55 8.18
CA SER A 74 -7.43 5.40 8.86
C SER A 74 -8.05 4.68 10.05
N ALA A 75 -8.51 3.45 9.86
CA ALA A 75 -9.09 2.65 10.94
C ALA A 75 -8.08 2.42 12.07
N CYS A 76 -6.82 2.11 11.75
CA CYS A 76 -5.76 1.96 12.75
C CYS A 76 -5.53 3.26 13.53
N THR A 77 -5.54 4.42 12.88
CA THR A 77 -5.42 5.72 13.55
C THR A 77 -6.59 5.97 14.50
N ASP A 78 -7.82 5.64 14.09
CA ASP A 78 -9.00 5.77 14.96
C ASP A 78 -8.91 4.86 16.18
N PHE A 79 -8.41 3.62 16.02
CA PHE A 79 -8.14 2.73 17.16
C PHE A 79 -7.03 3.24 18.09
N VAL A 80 -5.95 3.79 17.54
CA VAL A 80 -4.85 4.37 18.33
C VAL A 80 -5.32 5.59 19.11
N GLN A 81 -6.19 6.43 18.56
CA GLN A 81 -6.80 7.55 19.31
C GLN A 81 -7.68 7.08 20.48
N ILE A 82 -8.26 5.89 20.39
CA ILE A 82 -9.11 5.31 21.43
C ILE A 82 -8.29 4.59 22.52
N GLU A 83 -7.09 4.08 22.22
CA GLU A 83 -6.24 3.33 23.17
C GLU A 83 -5.13 4.15 23.86
N ASP A 84 -5.03 5.46 23.58
CA ASP A 84 -3.89 6.30 24.00
C ASP A 84 -3.89 6.74 25.49
N ASP A 85 -4.71 6.11 26.33
CA ASP A 85 -4.64 6.31 27.79
C ASP A 85 -3.31 5.79 28.38
N THR A 86 -2.67 4.83 27.70
CA THR A 86 -1.39 4.27 28.16
C THR A 86 -0.22 5.22 27.88
N VAL A 87 -0.19 5.87 26.72
CA VAL A 87 0.82 6.90 26.40
C VAL A 87 0.59 8.14 27.25
N ARG A 88 -0.67 8.52 27.48
CA ARG A 88 -1.03 9.59 28.42
C ARG A 88 -0.49 9.32 29.82
N ARG A 89 -0.73 8.13 30.38
CA ARG A 89 -0.19 7.73 31.69
C ARG A 89 1.33 7.63 31.73
N PHE A 90 1.95 7.16 30.65
CA PHE A 90 3.41 7.12 30.56
C PHE A 90 4.01 8.53 30.55
N LEU A 91 3.47 9.44 29.74
CA LEU A 91 3.87 10.85 29.72
C LEU A 91 3.61 11.54 31.06
N GLU A 92 2.48 11.28 31.71
CA GLU A 92 2.20 11.77 33.06
C GLU A 92 3.23 11.27 34.07
N ASN A 93 3.60 9.99 34.04
CA ASN A 93 4.64 9.45 34.92
C ASN A 93 6.02 10.06 34.64
N VAL A 94 6.40 10.25 33.37
CA VAL A 94 7.68 10.90 33.02
C VAL A 94 7.69 12.37 33.48
N LEU A 95 6.57 13.08 33.36
CA LEU A 95 6.46 14.47 33.80
C LEU A 95 6.35 14.63 35.32
N GLN A 96 5.74 13.66 36.03
CA GLN A 96 5.53 13.72 37.48
C GLN A 96 6.68 13.12 38.29
N SER A 97 7.33 12.07 37.79
CA SER A 97 8.38 11.33 38.50
C SER A 97 9.75 11.36 37.83
N GLY A 98 9.87 12.03 36.68
CA GLY A 98 11.16 12.19 36.00
C GLY A 98 12.06 13.17 36.75
N GLU A 99 13.24 12.71 37.16
CA GLU A 99 14.31 13.56 37.66
C GLU A 99 15.31 13.83 36.53
N TYR A 100 15.60 15.10 36.28
CA TYR A 100 16.61 15.49 35.29
C TYR A 100 18.01 15.17 35.83
N VAL A 101 18.74 14.30 35.14
CA VAL A 101 20.14 14.00 35.44
C VAL A 101 21.02 14.68 34.39
N ALA A 102 21.83 15.64 34.82
CA ALA A 102 22.78 16.32 33.95
C ALA A 102 23.88 15.33 33.49
N PRO A 103 24.36 15.43 32.23
CA PRO A 103 25.32 14.47 31.66
C PRO A 103 26.66 14.37 32.41
N GLU A 104 26.97 15.36 33.25
CA GLU A 104 28.20 15.41 34.04
C GLU A 104 28.17 14.48 35.28
N VAL A 105 27.01 13.91 35.62
CA VAL A 105 26.85 12.95 36.72
C VAL A 105 26.91 11.53 36.15
N ARG A 106 28.12 11.02 35.88
CA ARG A 106 28.36 9.59 35.58
C ARG A 106 29.56 9.05 36.35
#